data_AF-A0A5P9FPT6-F1
#
_entry.id   AF-A0A5P9FPT6-F1
#
_cell.length_a   1.000
_cell.length_b   1.000
_cell.length_c   1.000
_cell.angle_alpha   90.00
_cell.angle_beta   90.00
_cell.angle_gamma   90.00
#
_symmetry.space_group_name_H-M   'P 1'
#
loop_
_entity.id
_entity.type
_entity.pdbx_description
1 polymer ?
#
loop_
_entity_poly.entity_id
_entity_poly.type
_entity_poly.pdbx_seq_one_letter_code
_entity_poly.pdbx_strand_id
1 'polypeptide(L)'
;MSTVIVPFPKDQRLRTPLAQYFRVGEFHRQFGEMLAAGHLKATRTVFEAGRLKRQASLAKELKDEGIEVTLDTCAAELSSIARHKTFVRHAPWLGDRQGKVLTPDDFGDDELIERIARMAVSLGADRILAPTHFLGDRDFDGWMRVDANACVLLRRALDRLGGGRIRIDYPIIHTVQGLTDAKARKELSETVSNLPVDAIWMRLSGLGKEPGPQKVRSFIRMLSGLHNLGKPIVLDYCAGLNGEAAEAFGVASGTASGILELDQFNARDWHKPPKAPDPDAEFGRARIVPLLGMGKGFRANDFEALASARGGRKLLLQSEYVSVPSIQEMITNRRQMQAIHLVRSQDALQEVPDLNRAGHFLSKTVSSVERRAKDISFLKPSEAQAKALKVDLESLLRRTRDHASTVGKVADALEKLHEERGADSARARACDFNVPQASQRGDQR
;
A
#
# COMPACT_ATOMS: atom_id res chain seq x y z
N MET A 1 -10.25 -15.97 53.34
CA MET A 1 -9.40 -15.61 52.17
C MET A 1 -10.28 -15.69 50.94
N SER A 2 -10.62 -14.55 50.33
CA SER A 2 -11.46 -14.52 49.12
C SER A 2 -10.62 -14.91 47.91
N THR A 3 -10.95 -16.05 47.29
CA THR A 3 -10.33 -16.50 46.05
C THR A 3 -10.69 -15.52 44.93
N VAL A 4 -9.73 -14.69 44.52
CA VAL A 4 -9.87 -13.84 43.33
C VAL A 4 -9.72 -14.74 42.12
N ILE A 5 -10.84 -15.16 41.54
CA ILE A 5 -10.85 -15.82 40.23
C ILE A 5 -10.59 -14.71 39.22
N VAL A 6 -9.34 -14.61 38.72
CA VAL A 6 -9.03 -13.78 37.56
C VAL A 6 -9.71 -14.44 36.36
N PRO A 7 -10.73 -13.82 35.74
CA PRO A 7 -11.34 -14.40 34.55
C PRO A 7 -10.26 -14.50 33.47
N PHE A 8 -10.07 -15.70 32.93
CA PHE A 8 -9.29 -15.90 31.70
C PHE A 8 -9.82 -14.90 30.66
N PRO A 9 -8.96 -14.17 29.92
CA PRO A 9 -9.41 -13.20 28.95
C PRO A 9 -10.26 -13.91 27.89
N LYS A 10 -11.58 -13.82 28.06
CA LYS A 10 -12.55 -14.20 27.04
C LYS A 10 -12.35 -13.19 25.90
N ASP A 11 -12.23 -13.72 24.69
CA ASP A 11 -12.24 -12.97 23.42
C ASP A 11 -10.91 -12.46 22.86
N GLN A 12 -9.79 -13.18 23.03
CA GLN A 12 -8.72 -13.07 22.03
C GLN A 12 -9.20 -13.73 20.72
N ARG A 13 -9.54 -12.90 19.72
CA ARG A 13 -9.80 -13.39 18.37
C ARG A 13 -8.59 -14.19 17.90
N LEU A 14 -8.80 -15.46 17.55
CA LEU A 14 -7.75 -16.32 16.99
C LEU A 14 -7.18 -15.76 15.68
N ARG A 15 -8.02 -15.05 14.92
CA ARG A 15 -7.69 -14.42 13.65
C ARG A 15 -8.24 -13.01 13.64
N THR A 16 -7.35 -12.04 13.51
CA THR A 16 -7.70 -10.66 13.19
C THR A 16 -7.74 -10.50 11.68
N PRO A 17 -8.86 -10.06 11.07
CA PRO A 17 -8.90 -9.98 9.62
C PRO A 17 -8.02 -8.83 9.11
N LEU A 18 -7.34 -9.06 7.98
CA LEU A 18 -6.41 -8.11 7.37
C LEU A 18 -7.15 -7.26 6.34
N ALA A 19 -6.84 -5.96 6.29
CA ALA A 19 -7.44 -5.06 5.33
C ALA A 19 -6.64 -5.00 4.01
N GLN A 20 -7.27 -5.33 2.88
CA GLN A 20 -6.72 -5.07 1.55
C GLN A 20 -7.46 -3.92 0.89
N TYR A 21 -6.74 -2.86 0.54
CA TYR A 21 -7.26 -1.74 -0.24
C TYR A 21 -6.57 -1.68 -1.60
N PHE A 22 -7.35 -1.60 -2.67
CA PHE A 22 -6.82 -1.34 -4.00
C PHE A 22 -6.95 0.13 -4.39
N ARG A 23 -5.82 0.79 -4.63
CA ARG A 23 -5.79 2.12 -5.27
C ARG A 23 -6.09 1.98 -6.75
N VAL A 24 -7.20 2.55 -7.20
CA VAL A 24 -7.71 2.35 -8.57
C VAL A 24 -6.81 3.03 -9.61
N GLY A 25 -6.36 4.26 -9.32
CA GLY A 25 -5.39 4.97 -10.16
C GLY A 25 -5.84 5.18 -11.61
N GLU A 26 -4.91 5.27 -12.55
CA GLU A 26 -5.22 5.57 -13.97
C GLU A 26 -5.99 4.47 -14.69
N PHE A 27 -5.79 3.22 -14.29
CA PHE A 27 -6.27 2.04 -15.00
C PHE A 27 -7.67 1.58 -14.55
N HIS A 28 -8.50 2.51 -14.08
CA HIS A 28 -9.87 2.26 -13.61
C HIS A 28 -10.74 1.42 -14.55
N ARG A 29 -10.63 1.58 -15.88
CA ARG A 29 -11.38 0.73 -16.84
C ARG A 29 -10.96 -0.73 -16.75
N GLN A 30 -9.65 -1.00 -16.83
CA GLN A 30 -9.10 -2.34 -16.68
C GLN A 30 -9.40 -2.91 -15.29
N PHE A 31 -9.42 -2.06 -14.25
CA PHE A 31 -9.81 -2.46 -12.90
C PHE A 31 -11.26 -2.96 -12.85
N GLY A 32 -12.20 -2.21 -13.44
CA GLY A 32 -13.60 -2.62 -13.57
C GLY A 32 -13.78 -3.89 -14.40
N GLU A 33 -13.08 -4.01 -15.54
CA GLU A 33 -13.08 -5.22 -16.36
C GLU A 33 -12.61 -6.46 -15.59
N MET A 34 -11.54 -6.33 -14.79
CA MET A 34 -11.03 -7.43 -13.97
C MET A 34 -12.02 -7.84 -12.87
N LEU A 35 -12.75 -6.90 -12.28
CA LEU A 35 -13.80 -7.19 -11.31
C LEU A 35 -14.99 -7.88 -11.95
N ALA A 36 -15.52 -7.32 -13.04
CA ALA A 36 -16.65 -7.88 -13.77
C ALA A 36 -16.38 -9.29 -14.30
N ALA A 37 -15.13 -9.58 -14.71
CA ALA A 37 -14.71 -10.91 -15.13
C ALA A 37 -14.41 -11.89 -13.97
N GLY A 38 -14.56 -11.46 -12.71
CA GLY A 38 -14.24 -12.28 -11.53
C GLY A 38 -12.75 -12.56 -11.34
N HIS A 39 -11.88 -11.82 -12.03
CA HIS A 39 -10.41 -11.96 -11.94
C HIS A 39 -9.80 -11.16 -10.78
N LEU A 40 -10.55 -10.22 -10.22
CA LEU A 40 -10.19 -9.47 -9.02
C LEU A 40 -11.30 -9.60 -8.00
N LYS A 41 -10.96 -9.95 -6.75
CA LYS A 41 -11.90 -9.98 -5.62
C LYS A 41 -11.57 -8.84 -4.65
N ALA A 42 -11.77 -7.60 -5.10
CA ALA A 42 -11.53 -6.44 -4.26
C ALA A 42 -12.69 -6.25 -3.29
N THR A 43 -12.41 -6.12 -2.00
CA THR A 43 -13.42 -5.77 -0.98
C THR A 43 -13.38 -4.29 -0.62
N ARG A 44 -12.28 -3.59 -0.93
CA ARG A 44 -12.09 -2.18 -0.63
C ARG A 44 -11.27 -1.49 -1.70
N THR A 45 -11.65 -0.26 -2.02
CA THR A 45 -11.01 0.53 -3.07
C THR A 45 -10.76 1.96 -2.64
N VAL A 46 -9.74 2.56 -3.22
CA VAL A 46 -9.36 3.95 -2.96
C VAL A 46 -9.38 4.73 -4.27
N PHE A 47 -10.13 5.83 -4.26
CA PHE A 47 -10.25 6.77 -5.36
C PHE A 47 -9.57 8.09 -5.01
N GLU A 48 -8.75 8.59 -5.93
CA GLU A 48 -8.07 9.88 -5.77
C GLU A 48 -8.99 11.01 -6.23
N ALA A 49 -9.19 12.05 -5.42
CA ALA A 49 -10.10 13.15 -5.70
C ALA A 49 -9.86 13.78 -7.09
N GLY A 50 -8.59 13.94 -7.48
CA GLY A 50 -8.19 14.47 -8.80
C GLY A 50 -8.66 13.64 -10.00
N ARG A 51 -9.05 12.37 -9.80
CA ARG A 51 -9.52 11.47 -10.87
C ARG A 51 -11.01 11.22 -10.81
N LEU A 52 -11.70 11.70 -9.78
CA LEU A 52 -13.06 11.32 -9.46
C LEU A 52 -14.04 11.63 -10.60
N LYS A 53 -13.87 12.74 -11.32
CA LYS A 53 -14.73 13.08 -12.48
C LYS A 53 -14.80 11.96 -13.52
N ARG A 54 -13.73 11.19 -13.70
CA ARG A 54 -13.66 10.07 -14.67
C ARG A 54 -14.03 8.72 -14.03
N GLN A 55 -14.07 8.65 -12.71
CA GLN A 55 -14.15 7.41 -11.95
C GLN A 55 -15.40 7.30 -11.08
N ALA A 56 -16.23 8.34 -11.03
CA ALA A 56 -17.41 8.39 -10.18
C ALA A 56 -18.43 7.29 -10.51
N SER A 57 -18.60 6.96 -11.79
CA SER A 57 -19.50 5.85 -12.19
C SER A 57 -19.01 4.52 -11.62
N LEU A 58 -17.72 4.21 -11.83
CA LEU A 58 -17.11 3.01 -11.27
C LEU A 58 -17.21 2.99 -9.75
N ALA A 59 -16.88 4.09 -9.05
CA ALA A 59 -16.98 4.15 -7.60
C ALA A 59 -18.40 3.85 -7.10
N LYS A 60 -19.42 4.35 -7.81
CA LYS A 60 -20.82 4.06 -7.48
C LYS A 60 -21.18 2.60 -7.74
N GLU A 61 -20.80 2.05 -8.89
CA GLU A 61 -21.01 0.63 -9.24
C GLU A 61 -20.38 -0.29 -8.19
N LEU A 62 -19.12 -0.05 -7.80
CA LEU A 62 -18.44 -0.84 -6.78
C LEU A 62 -19.16 -0.76 -5.43
N LYS A 63 -19.63 0.44 -5.06
CA LYS A 63 -20.40 0.61 -3.83
C LYS A 63 -21.72 -0.16 -3.85
N ASP A 64 -22.44 -0.13 -4.98
CA ASP A 64 -23.69 -0.87 -5.16
C ASP A 64 -23.45 -2.40 -5.07
N GLU A 65 -22.25 -2.88 -5.43
CA GLU A 65 -21.78 -4.25 -5.22
C GLU A 65 -21.30 -4.55 -3.77
N GLY A 66 -21.36 -3.57 -2.87
CA GLY A 66 -20.97 -3.71 -1.47
C GLY A 66 -19.47 -3.60 -1.19
N ILE A 67 -18.69 -3.09 -2.16
CA ILE A 67 -17.26 -2.82 -2.00
C ILE A 67 -17.06 -1.49 -1.28
N GLU A 68 -16.24 -1.47 -0.24
CA GLU A 68 -15.95 -0.26 0.54
C GLU A 68 -15.21 0.77 -0.33
N VAL A 69 -15.71 2.01 -0.36
CA VAL A 69 -15.14 3.13 -1.13
C VAL A 69 -14.48 4.13 -0.19
N THR A 70 -13.16 4.26 -0.32
CA THR A 70 -12.35 5.27 0.36
C THR A 70 -12.00 6.41 -0.61
N LEU A 71 -12.22 7.65 -0.18
CA LEU A 71 -11.83 8.84 -0.93
C LEU A 71 -10.51 9.42 -0.39
N ASP A 72 -9.50 9.49 -1.25
CA ASP A 72 -8.25 10.21 -0.99
C ASP A 72 -8.39 11.66 -1.45
N THR A 73 -8.22 12.61 -0.52
CA THR A 73 -8.34 14.04 -0.81
C THR A 73 -7.24 14.57 -1.72
N CYS A 74 -6.07 13.92 -1.73
CA CYS A 74 -4.84 14.36 -2.41
C CYS A 74 -4.31 15.72 -1.92
N ALA A 75 -4.60 16.11 -0.67
CA ALA A 75 -4.15 17.37 -0.09
C ALA A 75 -2.61 17.51 -0.13
N ALA A 76 -1.89 16.46 0.30
CA ALA A 76 -0.43 16.42 0.30
C ALA A 76 0.18 16.70 -1.09
N GLU A 77 -0.37 16.11 -2.15
CA GLU A 77 0.08 16.32 -3.51
C GLU A 77 -0.26 17.73 -4.02
N LEU A 78 -1.36 18.33 -3.58
CA LEU A 78 -1.78 19.68 -3.96
C LEU A 78 -0.95 20.78 -3.29
N SER A 79 -0.38 20.49 -2.13
CA SER A 79 0.55 21.39 -1.42
C SER A 79 2.02 21.17 -1.82
N SER A 80 2.29 20.24 -2.76
CA SER A 80 3.65 19.97 -3.27
C SER A 80 3.92 20.67 -4.60
N ILE A 81 5.04 21.38 -4.68
CA ILE A 81 5.51 22.04 -5.91
C ILE A 81 5.61 21.05 -7.09
N ALA A 82 6.14 19.85 -6.85
CA ALA A 82 6.31 18.84 -7.89
C ALA A 82 4.99 18.21 -8.35
N ARG A 83 3.98 18.14 -7.48
CA ARG A 83 2.80 17.30 -7.67
C ARG A 83 1.52 18.08 -7.97
N HIS A 84 1.38 19.33 -7.52
CA HIS A 84 0.14 20.10 -7.67
C HIS A 84 -0.32 20.23 -9.13
N LYS A 85 0.61 20.37 -10.08
CA LYS A 85 0.31 20.45 -11.53
C LYS A 85 -0.01 19.10 -12.18
N THR A 86 -0.09 18.00 -11.46
CA THR A 86 -0.40 16.68 -12.05
C THR A 86 -1.92 16.50 -12.18
N PHE A 87 -2.43 15.27 -12.05
CA PHE A 87 -3.87 14.98 -12.11
C PHE A 87 -4.63 15.55 -10.90
N VAL A 88 -3.94 15.79 -9.78
CA VAL A 88 -4.55 16.26 -8.52
C VAL A 88 -5.19 17.63 -8.65
N ARG A 89 -4.72 18.50 -9.57
CA ARG A 89 -5.34 19.81 -9.89
C ARG A 89 -6.78 19.73 -10.36
N HIS A 90 -7.25 18.55 -10.73
CA HIS A 90 -8.62 18.32 -11.18
C HIS A 90 -9.55 17.91 -10.05
N ALA A 91 -9.09 17.98 -8.79
CA ALA A 91 -9.92 17.65 -7.63
C ALA A 91 -11.15 18.57 -7.56
N PRO A 92 -12.38 18.02 -7.49
CA PRO A 92 -13.61 18.82 -7.54
C PRO A 92 -13.75 19.86 -6.43
N TRP A 93 -13.09 19.65 -5.29
CA TRP A 93 -13.20 20.50 -4.11
C TRP A 93 -12.35 21.78 -4.17
N LEU A 94 -11.44 21.91 -5.15
CA LEU A 94 -10.53 23.06 -5.26
C LEU A 94 -11.25 24.39 -5.58
N GLY A 95 -12.34 24.33 -6.37
CA GLY A 95 -13.01 25.52 -6.89
C GLY A 95 -12.05 26.52 -7.55
N ASP A 96 -12.06 27.75 -7.05
CA ASP A 96 -11.26 28.90 -7.50
C ASP A 96 -9.74 28.79 -7.23
N ARG A 97 -9.31 27.82 -6.41
CA ARG A 97 -7.90 27.56 -6.10
C ARG A 97 -7.19 26.67 -7.11
N GLN A 98 -7.88 26.28 -8.18
CA GLN A 98 -7.32 25.41 -9.21
C GLN A 98 -6.02 25.97 -9.81
N GLY A 99 -4.98 25.13 -9.88
CA GLY A 99 -3.70 25.47 -10.50
C GLY A 99 -2.70 26.17 -9.58
N LYS A 100 -3.07 26.47 -8.34
CA LYS A 100 -2.16 26.99 -7.31
C LYS A 100 -1.61 25.86 -6.42
N VAL A 101 -0.43 26.07 -5.85
CA VAL A 101 0.07 25.24 -4.73
C VAL A 101 -0.69 25.68 -3.49
N LEU A 102 -1.33 24.74 -2.78
CA LEU A 102 -2.03 25.06 -1.55
C LEU A 102 -1.03 25.27 -0.40
N THR A 103 -1.36 26.20 0.50
CA THR A 103 -0.53 26.58 1.65
C THR A 103 -1.24 26.25 2.97
N PRO A 104 -0.56 26.35 4.12
CA PRO A 104 -1.19 26.13 5.42
C PRO A 104 -2.49 26.93 5.65
N ASP A 105 -2.55 28.18 5.16
CA ASP A 105 -3.71 29.05 5.33
C ASP A 105 -4.96 28.53 4.61
N ASP A 106 -4.79 27.83 3.48
CA ASP A 106 -5.91 27.24 2.74
C ASP A 106 -6.65 26.16 3.56
N PHE A 107 -5.95 25.46 4.46
CA PHE A 107 -6.52 24.38 5.27
C PHE A 107 -7.05 24.86 6.63
N GLY A 108 -6.93 26.16 6.92
CA GLY A 108 -7.68 26.84 7.98
C GLY A 108 -9.05 27.35 7.53
N ASP A 109 -9.37 27.28 6.23
CA ASP A 109 -10.63 27.76 5.66
C ASP A 109 -11.74 26.69 5.76
N ASP A 110 -12.76 26.98 6.57
CA ASP A 110 -13.96 26.17 6.73
C ASP A 110 -14.66 25.86 5.39
N GLU A 111 -14.64 26.79 4.43
CA GLU A 111 -15.31 26.60 3.14
C GLU A 111 -14.62 25.52 2.31
N LEU A 112 -13.28 25.51 2.28
CA LEU A 112 -12.50 24.50 1.58
C LEU A 112 -12.75 23.11 2.17
N ILE A 113 -12.73 23.00 3.50
CA ILE A 113 -13.01 21.75 4.20
C ILE A 113 -14.45 21.29 3.96
N GLU A 114 -15.42 22.21 3.92
CA GLU A 114 -16.80 21.88 3.60
C GLU A 114 -16.98 21.38 2.15
N ARG A 115 -16.22 21.91 1.19
CA ARG A 115 -16.19 21.39 -0.19
C ARG A 115 -15.65 19.96 -0.24
N ILE A 116 -14.62 19.64 0.55
CA ILE A 116 -14.10 18.26 0.70
C ILE A 116 -15.19 17.35 1.28
N ALA A 117 -15.87 17.77 2.35
CA ALA A 117 -16.95 17.00 2.97
C ALA A 117 -18.13 16.78 2.01
N ARG A 118 -18.57 17.81 1.28
CA ARG A 118 -19.61 17.71 0.24
C ARG A 118 -19.25 16.69 -0.83
N MET A 119 -18.01 16.68 -1.29
CA MET A 119 -17.54 15.70 -2.28
C MET A 119 -17.66 14.27 -1.74
N ALA A 120 -17.24 14.02 -0.50
CA ALA A 120 -17.32 12.70 0.11
C ALA A 120 -18.77 12.23 0.29
N VAL A 121 -19.66 13.12 0.74
CA VAL A 121 -21.10 12.84 0.87
C VAL A 121 -21.74 12.57 -0.48
N SER A 122 -21.44 13.39 -1.50
CA SER A 122 -21.98 13.24 -2.86
C SER A 122 -21.54 11.93 -3.52
N LEU A 123 -20.30 11.52 -3.30
CA LEU A 123 -19.80 10.21 -3.74
C LEU A 123 -20.48 9.06 -2.97
N GLY A 124 -20.98 9.34 -1.77
CA GLY A 124 -21.35 8.31 -0.81
C GLY A 124 -20.13 7.52 -0.35
N ALA A 125 -19.00 8.16 -0.08
CA ALA A 125 -17.82 7.44 0.41
C ALA A 125 -18.12 6.74 1.76
N ASP A 126 -17.57 5.55 1.99
CA ASP A 126 -17.62 4.90 3.31
C ASP A 126 -16.53 5.46 4.23
N ARG A 127 -15.41 5.86 3.63
CA ARG A 127 -14.25 6.45 4.30
C ARG A 127 -13.70 7.63 3.53
N ILE A 128 -13.09 8.58 4.23
CA ILE A 128 -12.29 9.65 3.65
C ILE A 128 -10.93 9.71 4.34
N LEU A 129 -9.87 9.87 3.54
CA LEU A 129 -8.55 10.21 4.07
C LEU A 129 -8.53 11.70 4.42
N ALA A 130 -8.25 12.03 5.68
CA ALA A 130 -8.12 13.41 6.14
C ALA A 130 -7.14 14.21 5.26
N PRO A 131 -7.36 15.52 5.05
CA PRO A 131 -6.45 16.37 4.32
C PRO A 131 -5.18 16.59 5.13
N THR A 132 -4.18 15.72 4.94
CA THR A 132 -2.90 15.75 5.64
C THR A 132 -1.74 15.96 4.68
N HIS A 133 -0.58 16.33 5.21
CA HIS A 133 0.58 16.75 4.43
C HIS A 133 1.85 15.94 4.74
N PHE A 134 2.89 16.17 3.94
CA PHE A 134 4.18 15.54 4.16
C PHE A 134 4.90 16.21 5.34
N LEU A 135 5.00 15.49 6.45
CA LEU A 135 5.59 16.01 7.70
C LEU A 135 7.12 16.18 7.63
N GLY A 136 7.76 15.64 6.59
CA GLY A 136 9.19 15.85 6.32
C GLY A 136 9.48 17.06 5.44
N ASP A 137 8.51 17.97 5.29
CA ASP A 137 8.67 19.22 4.57
C ASP A 137 9.73 20.10 5.26
N ARG A 138 10.59 20.71 4.46
CA ARG A 138 11.68 21.57 4.94
C ARG A 138 11.27 23.03 5.01
N ASP A 139 10.24 23.39 4.25
CA ASP A 139 9.82 24.77 4.09
C ASP A 139 8.76 25.15 5.13
N PHE A 140 8.11 24.16 5.77
CA PHE A 140 7.14 24.35 6.83
C PHE A 140 7.06 23.15 7.77
N ASP A 141 7.32 23.36 9.07
CA ASP A 141 7.28 22.31 10.11
C ASP A 141 5.94 22.23 10.86
N GLY A 142 5.03 23.19 10.63
CA GLY A 142 3.75 23.29 11.32
C GLY A 142 2.62 22.40 10.79
N TRP A 143 2.90 21.51 9.81
CA TRP A 143 1.88 20.71 9.13
C TRP A 143 1.04 19.86 10.09
N MET A 144 1.66 19.27 11.11
CA MET A 144 0.93 18.40 12.05
C MET A 144 -0.25 19.12 12.74
N ARG A 145 -0.06 20.39 13.12
CA ARG A 145 -1.10 21.20 13.75
C ARG A 145 -2.20 21.59 12.75
N VAL A 146 -1.82 21.95 11.54
CA VAL A 146 -2.75 22.31 10.46
C VAL A 146 -3.63 21.11 10.12
N ASP A 147 -3.01 19.95 9.92
CA ASP A 147 -3.67 18.69 9.59
C ASP A 147 -4.65 18.23 10.68
N ALA A 148 -4.25 18.35 11.94
CA ALA A 148 -5.10 18.04 13.09
C ALA A 148 -6.36 18.93 13.12
N ASN A 149 -6.20 20.24 12.92
CA ASN A 149 -7.31 21.18 12.86
C ASN A 149 -8.23 20.88 11.67
N ALA A 150 -7.66 20.69 10.48
CA ALA A 150 -8.40 20.36 9.27
C ALA A 150 -9.20 19.05 9.42
N CYS A 151 -8.65 18.06 10.13
CA CYS A 151 -9.35 16.81 10.46
C CYS A 151 -10.57 17.05 11.36
N VAL A 152 -10.46 17.90 12.38
CA VAL A 152 -11.59 18.26 13.25
C VAL A 152 -12.67 19.04 12.49
N LEU A 153 -12.26 19.99 11.65
CA LEU A 153 -13.16 20.72 10.77
C LEU A 153 -13.87 19.79 9.80
N LEU A 154 -13.16 18.80 9.23
CA LEU A 154 -13.72 17.81 8.33
C LEU A 154 -14.82 16.99 9.01
N ARG A 155 -14.59 16.54 10.25
CA ARG A 155 -15.60 15.82 11.03
C ARG A 155 -16.87 16.65 11.20
N ARG A 156 -16.73 17.91 11.65
CA ARG A 156 -17.87 18.84 11.84
C ARG A 156 -18.62 19.09 10.52
N ALA A 157 -17.90 19.30 9.43
CA ALA A 157 -18.49 19.53 8.12
C ALA A 157 -19.25 18.29 7.60
N LEU A 158 -18.69 17.09 7.77
CA LEU A 158 -19.37 15.84 7.42
C LEU A 158 -20.66 15.67 8.24
N ASP A 159 -20.62 15.89 9.55
CA ASP A 159 -21.79 15.75 10.41
C ASP A 159 -22.93 16.69 10.01
N ARG A 160 -22.60 17.96 9.75
CA ARG A 160 -23.55 18.98 9.27
C ARG A 160 -24.18 18.62 7.92
N LEU A 161 -23.44 17.95 7.04
CA LEU A 161 -23.89 17.54 5.71
C LEU A 161 -24.56 16.15 5.70
N GLY A 162 -24.84 15.56 6.87
CA GLY A 162 -25.44 14.22 6.99
C GLY A 162 -24.48 13.05 6.73
N GLY A 163 -23.19 13.33 6.55
CA GLY A 163 -22.09 12.37 6.39
C GLY A 163 -21.54 11.80 7.70
N GLY A 164 -22.33 11.80 8.78
CA GLY A 164 -21.91 11.33 10.11
C GLY A 164 -21.39 9.89 10.14
N ARG A 165 -21.81 9.05 9.18
CA ARG A 165 -21.37 7.66 9.03
C ARG A 165 -20.08 7.48 8.23
N ILE A 166 -19.63 8.52 7.51
CA ILE A 166 -18.38 8.48 6.74
C ILE A 166 -17.24 8.52 7.75
N ARG A 167 -16.45 7.45 7.79
CA ARG A 167 -15.30 7.33 8.69
C ARG A 167 -14.13 8.18 8.21
N ILE A 168 -13.34 8.70 9.13
CA ILE A 168 -12.16 9.50 8.80
C ILE A 168 -10.93 8.68 9.13
N ASP A 169 -10.08 8.47 8.14
CA ASP A 169 -8.77 7.88 8.34
C ASP A 169 -7.70 8.95 8.23
N TYR A 170 -6.68 8.88 9.07
CA TYR A 170 -5.64 9.92 9.16
C TYR A 170 -4.35 9.46 8.47
N PRO A 171 -3.98 10.02 7.31
CA PRO A 171 -2.70 9.71 6.70
C PRO A 171 -1.55 10.35 7.47
N ILE A 172 -0.49 9.56 7.69
CA ILE A 172 0.79 10.02 8.20
C ILE A 172 1.77 9.86 7.07
N ILE A 173 2.14 10.99 6.47
CA ILE A 173 3.00 11.02 5.29
C ILE A 173 4.39 11.47 5.72
N HIS A 174 5.34 10.53 5.74
CA HIS A 174 6.70 10.78 6.23
C HIS A 174 7.75 9.99 5.46
N THR A 175 9.03 10.29 5.69
CA THR A 175 10.12 9.34 5.45
C THR A 175 10.21 8.30 6.58
N VAL A 176 10.65 7.08 6.25
CA VAL A 176 10.96 6.05 7.27
C VAL A 176 11.95 6.58 8.30
N GLN A 177 12.98 7.32 7.85
CA GLN A 177 14.00 7.89 8.73
C GLN A 177 13.42 8.88 9.73
N GLY A 178 12.53 9.77 9.32
CA GLY A 178 12.02 10.78 10.25
C GLY A 178 11.13 10.20 11.35
N LEU A 179 10.48 9.06 11.14
CA LEU A 179 9.75 8.36 12.20
C LEU A 179 10.64 7.58 13.17
N THR A 180 11.95 7.51 12.93
CA THR A 180 12.91 6.97 13.91
C THR A 180 13.21 7.96 15.04
N ASP A 181 12.88 9.25 14.87
CA ASP A 181 12.97 10.23 15.95
C ASP A 181 11.87 9.98 17.01
N ALA A 182 12.30 9.89 18.27
CA ALA A 182 11.40 9.71 19.40
C ALA A 182 10.49 10.93 19.64
N LYS A 183 10.98 12.14 19.37
CA LYS A 183 10.19 13.37 19.52
C LYS A 183 9.05 13.39 18.51
N ALA A 184 9.34 13.14 17.24
CA ALA A 184 8.34 13.03 16.18
C ALA A 184 7.28 11.96 16.49
N ARG A 185 7.68 10.78 16.98
CA ARG A 185 6.70 9.73 17.38
C ARG A 185 5.83 10.15 18.55
N LYS A 186 6.39 10.86 19.53
CA LYS A 186 5.65 11.34 20.70
C LYS A 186 4.59 12.37 20.28
N GLU A 187 5.00 13.38 19.53
CA GLU A 187 4.10 14.43 19.01
C GLU A 187 2.98 13.83 18.14
N LEU A 188 3.35 12.90 17.27
CA LEU A 188 2.40 12.13 16.48
C LEU A 188 1.36 11.42 17.35
N SER A 189 1.82 10.76 18.41
CA SER A 189 0.94 10.01 19.32
C SER A 189 0.02 10.91 20.13
N GLU A 190 0.53 12.02 20.64
CA GLU A 190 -0.25 13.00 21.41
C GLU A 190 -1.32 13.66 20.54
N THR A 191 -0.98 13.95 19.27
CA THR A 191 -1.93 14.58 18.35
C THR A 191 -3.00 13.59 17.89
N VAL A 192 -2.61 12.45 17.32
CA VAL A 192 -3.55 11.52 16.66
C VAL A 192 -4.49 10.84 17.66
N SER A 193 -4.06 10.60 18.90
CA SER A 193 -4.89 9.95 19.92
C SER A 193 -6.18 10.73 20.25
N ASN A 194 -6.17 12.06 20.04
CA ASN A 194 -7.29 12.95 20.33
C ASN A 194 -8.16 13.27 19.09
N LEU A 195 -7.78 12.79 17.91
CA LEU A 195 -8.50 13.09 16.67
C LEU A 195 -9.71 12.17 16.46
N PRO A 196 -10.77 12.66 15.79
CA PRO A 196 -11.97 11.89 15.47
C PRO A 196 -11.72 10.96 14.27
N VAL A 197 -10.78 10.02 14.43
CA VAL A 197 -10.28 9.16 13.35
C VAL A 197 -10.41 7.68 13.70
N ASP A 198 -10.67 6.86 12.68
CA ASP A 198 -10.95 5.44 12.81
C ASP A 198 -9.72 4.57 12.56
N ALA A 199 -8.84 4.98 11.63
CA ALA A 199 -7.57 4.31 11.37
C ALA A 199 -6.46 5.30 10.96
N ILE A 200 -5.23 4.80 10.98
CA ILE A 200 -4.02 5.53 10.62
C ILE A 200 -3.48 4.95 9.32
N TRP A 201 -3.18 5.81 8.34
CA TRP A 201 -2.65 5.41 7.04
C TRP A 201 -1.19 5.84 6.90
N MET A 202 -0.26 4.89 7.01
CA MET A 202 1.17 5.17 6.97
C MET A 202 1.65 5.22 5.52
N ARG A 203 1.89 6.42 4.98
CA ARG A 203 2.42 6.65 3.63
C ARG A 203 3.91 7.00 3.72
N LEU A 204 4.77 5.99 3.57
CA LEU A 204 6.19 6.11 3.95
C LEU A 204 7.17 6.10 2.78
N SER A 205 7.97 7.15 2.68
CA SER A 205 9.04 7.29 1.69
C SER A 205 10.31 6.61 2.20
N GLY A 206 11.00 5.88 1.32
CA GLY A 206 12.31 5.27 1.60
C GLY A 206 12.30 3.75 1.84
N LEU A 207 11.12 3.12 1.85
CA LEU A 207 10.99 1.65 1.89
C LEU A 207 11.55 1.01 0.61
N GLY A 208 11.14 1.49 -0.56
CA GLY A 208 11.60 0.98 -1.86
C GLY A 208 10.97 -0.38 -2.25
N LYS A 209 11.08 -0.75 -3.54
CA LYS A 209 10.40 -1.95 -4.13
C LYS A 209 10.96 -3.25 -3.60
N GLU A 210 12.27 -3.26 -3.46
CA GLU A 210 13.00 -4.41 -2.95
C GLU A 210 13.23 -4.22 -1.44
N PRO A 211 12.83 -5.19 -0.59
CA PRO A 211 13.09 -5.11 0.83
C PRO A 211 14.60 -5.10 1.09
N GLY A 212 15.05 -4.26 2.00
CA GLY A 212 16.43 -4.29 2.51
C GLY A 212 16.47 -4.83 3.94
N PRO A 213 17.47 -5.63 4.33
CA PRO A 213 17.46 -6.36 5.61
C PRO A 213 17.34 -5.43 6.83
N GLN A 214 18.16 -4.38 6.89
CA GLN A 214 18.09 -3.41 7.99
C GLN A 214 16.83 -2.53 7.91
N LYS A 215 16.35 -2.26 6.70
CA LYS A 215 15.16 -1.42 6.48
C LYS A 215 13.91 -2.13 6.95
N VAL A 216 13.70 -3.39 6.58
CA VAL A 216 12.50 -4.15 6.97
C VAL A 216 12.45 -4.36 8.49
N ARG A 217 13.59 -4.67 9.12
CA ARG A 217 13.67 -4.81 10.59
C ARG A 217 13.36 -3.50 11.31
N SER A 218 13.99 -2.40 10.87
CA SER A 218 13.73 -1.06 11.43
C SER A 218 12.28 -0.63 11.22
N PHE A 219 11.73 -0.93 10.04
CA PHE A 219 10.34 -0.63 9.69
C PHE A 219 9.34 -1.34 10.59
N ILE A 220 9.47 -2.66 10.78
CA ILE A 220 8.58 -3.44 11.65
C ILE A 220 8.69 -2.96 13.11
N ARG A 221 9.91 -2.70 13.60
CA ARG A 221 10.13 -2.17 14.96
C ARG A 221 9.50 -0.78 15.15
N MET A 222 9.65 0.10 14.16
CA MET A 222 9.06 1.43 14.19
C MET A 222 7.53 1.36 14.29
N LEU A 223 6.88 0.54 13.44
CA LEU A 223 5.43 0.35 13.48
C LEU A 223 4.94 -0.22 14.82
N SER A 224 5.73 -1.13 15.41
CA SER A 224 5.40 -1.70 16.73
C SER A 224 5.33 -0.65 17.82
N GLY A 225 6.22 0.36 17.75
CA GLY A 225 6.21 1.50 18.67
C GLY A 225 4.96 2.36 18.56
N LEU A 226 4.18 2.23 17.49
CA LEU A 226 2.94 2.97 17.25
C LEU A 226 1.69 2.21 17.72
N HIS A 227 1.80 0.99 18.25
CA HIS A 227 0.63 0.23 18.73
C HIS A 227 -0.12 0.94 19.87
N ASN A 228 0.59 1.75 20.66
CA ASN A 228 0.01 2.52 21.77
C ASN A 228 -0.98 3.60 21.30
N LEU A 229 -1.03 3.92 20.00
CA LEU A 229 -2.05 4.79 19.42
C LEU A 229 -3.47 4.22 19.60
N GLY A 230 -3.58 2.90 19.79
CA GLY A 230 -4.88 2.26 19.97
C GLY A 230 -5.77 2.34 18.72
N LYS A 231 -5.17 2.56 17.55
CA LYS A 231 -5.85 2.62 16.25
C LYS A 231 -5.29 1.56 15.29
N PRO A 232 -6.08 1.06 14.35
CA PRO A 232 -5.59 0.22 13.26
C PRO A 232 -4.59 0.99 12.38
N ILE A 233 -3.61 0.29 11.84
CA ILE A 233 -2.55 0.84 10.99
C ILE A 233 -2.66 0.22 9.59
N VAL A 234 -2.97 1.03 8.60
CA VAL A 234 -2.96 0.65 7.17
C VAL A 234 -1.69 1.18 6.53
N LEU A 235 -0.94 0.33 5.83
CA LEU A 235 0.26 0.76 5.10
C LEU A 235 -0.12 1.23 3.71
N ASP A 236 0.00 2.53 3.45
CA ASP A 236 -0.39 3.14 2.19
C ASP A 236 0.75 3.16 1.19
N TYR A 237 0.44 2.82 -0.07
CA TYR A 237 1.41 2.53 -1.13
C TYR A 237 2.49 1.54 -0.67
N CYS A 238 2.07 0.41 -0.11
CA CYS A 238 2.99 -0.62 0.38
C CYS A 238 2.55 -2.02 -0.08
N ALA A 239 2.95 -2.39 -1.31
CA ALA A 239 2.74 -3.74 -1.83
C ALA A 239 3.94 -4.67 -1.57
N GLY A 240 3.72 -5.97 -1.78
CA GLY A 240 4.75 -7.01 -1.79
C GLY A 240 5.32 -7.32 -0.40
N LEU A 241 6.53 -7.86 -0.37
CA LEU A 241 7.13 -8.45 0.85
C LEU A 241 7.18 -7.51 2.06
N ASN A 242 7.34 -6.18 1.87
CA ASN A 242 7.33 -5.25 2.99
C ASN A 242 5.95 -5.14 3.65
N GLY A 243 4.88 -5.09 2.85
CA GLY A 243 3.51 -5.04 3.33
C GLY A 243 3.12 -6.37 3.98
N GLU A 244 3.39 -7.48 3.30
CA GLU A 244 3.11 -8.84 3.81
C GLU A 244 3.87 -9.13 5.10
N ALA A 245 5.14 -8.73 5.20
CA ALA A 245 5.91 -8.89 6.44
C ALA A 245 5.31 -8.08 7.59
N ALA A 246 4.88 -6.84 7.35
CA ALA A 246 4.28 -6.02 8.40
C ALA A 246 2.94 -6.59 8.89
N GLU A 247 2.11 -7.10 7.97
CA GLU A 247 0.86 -7.80 8.31
C GLU A 247 1.13 -9.11 9.06
N ALA A 248 2.10 -9.92 8.61
CA ALA A 248 2.43 -11.21 9.20
C ALA A 248 3.00 -11.08 10.62
N PHE A 249 3.85 -10.07 10.84
CA PHE A 249 4.37 -9.72 12.17
C PHE A 249 3.34 -9.00 13.05
N GLY A 250 2.14 -8.75 12.52
CA GLY A 250 1.04 -8.12 13.25
C GLY A 250 1.31 -6.67 13.61
N VAL A 251 2.15 -5.96 12.86
CA VAL A 251 2.45 -4.53 13.07
C VAL A 251 1.68 -3.60 12.14
N ALA A 252 0.97 -4.19 11.18
CA ALA A 252 -0.01 -3.53 10.33
C ALA A 252 -1.31 -4.33 10.35
N SER A 253 -2.42 -3.59 10.30
CA SER A 253 -3.79 -4.11 10.20
C SER A 253 -4.19 -4.38 8.75
N GLY A 254 -3.43 -3.84 7.80
CA GLY A 254 -3.64 -4.04 6.38
C GLY A 254 -2.74 -3.16 5.51
N THR A 255 -2.98 -3.24 4.20
CA THR A 255 -2.22 -2.55 3.16
C THR A 255 -3.15 -1.88 2.17
N ALA A 256 -2.71 -0.74 1.63
CA ALA A 256 -3.30 -0.08 0.50
C ALA A 256 -2.25 0.06 -0.60
N SER A 257 -2.56 -0.44 -1.80
CA SER A 257 -1.64 -0.36 -2.93
C SER A 257 -2.39 -0.40 -4.26
N GLY A 258 -1.78 0.11 -5.32
CA GLY A 258 -2.25 -0.13 -6.67
C GLY A 258 -1.67 -1.41 -7.28
N ILE A 259 -2.09 -1.72 -8.50
CA ILE A 259 -1.65 -2.90 -9.23
C ILE A 259 -0.49 -2.51 -10.15
N LEU A 260 0.75 -2.86 -9.77
CA LEU A 260 2.03 -2.46 -10.39
C LEU A 260 2.36 -0.97 -10.31
N GLU A 261 1.41 -0.11 -10.68
CA GLU A 261 1.46 1.32 -10.43
C GLU A 261 0.84 1.65 -9.07
N LEU A 262 1.26 2.75 -8.44
CA LEU A 262 0.81 3.15 -7.09
C LEU A 262 1.06 2.07 -6.03
N ASP A 263 2.03 1.18 -6.27
CA ASP A 263 2.45 0.15 -5.33
C ASP A 263 3.37 0.69 -4.23
N GLN A 264 3.97 1.87 -4.48
CA GLN A 264 5.00 2.50 -3.66
C GLN A 264 4.92 4.02 -3.60
N PHE A 265 5.25 4.56 -2.43
CA PHE A 265 5.36 5.99 -2.21
C PHE A 265 6.81 6.48 -2.26
N ASN A 266 7.03 7.65 -2.87
CA ASN A 266 8.31 8.33 -2.89
C ASN A 266 8.14 9.86 -2.87
N ALA A 267 8.62 10.46 -1.79
CA ALA A 267 8.59 11.90 -1.54
C ALA A 267 9.88 12.65 -1.91
N ARG A 268 10.93 11.98 -2.40
CA ARG A 268 12.28 12.56 -2.56
C ARG A 268 12.31 13.83 -3.41
N ASP A 269 11.45 13.90 -4.42
CA ASP A 269 11.44 15.02 -5.37
C ASP A 269 10.21 15.93 -5.19
N TRP A 270 9.47 15.81 -4.08
CA TRP A 270 8.25 16.61 -3.87
C TRP A 270 8.50 18.12 -3.71
N HIS A 271 9.65 18.49 -3.17
CA HIS A 271 10.10 19.88 -3.03
C HIS A 271 10.77 20.44 -4.30
N LYS A 272 11.01 19.59 -5.30
CA LYS A 272 11.71 20.01 -6.53
C LYS A 272 10.70 20.41 -7.59
N PRO A 273 10.99 21.47 -8.38
CA PRO A 273 10.24 21.72 -9.61
C PRO A 273 10.21 20.46 -10.49
N PRO A 274 9.09 20.20 -11.19
CA PRO A 274 9.03 19.09 -12.13
C PRO A 274 10.12 19.29 -13.21
N LYS A 275 10.82 18.21 -13.55
CA LYS A 275 11.81 18.24 -14.62
C LYS A 275 11.11 18.60 -15.94
N ALA A 276 11.75 19.45 -16.74
CA ALA A 276 11.28 19.71 -18.11
C ALA A 276 11.19 18.38 -18.88
N PRO A 277 10.16 18.20 -19.72
CA PRO A 277 10.10 17.06 -20.62
C PRO A 277 11.38 17.04 -21.47
N ASP A 278 12.05 15.90 -21.50
CA ASP A 278 13.16 15.68 -22.42
C ASP A 278 12.59 15.51 -23.84
N PRO A 279 12.91 16.41 -24.79
CA PRO A 279 12.36 16.37 -26.14
C PRO A 279 12.76 15.10 -26.90
N ASP A 280 13.88 14.47 -26.52
CA ASP A 280 14.44 13.29 -27.18
C ASP A 280 14.04 11.98 -26.48
N ALA A 281 13.33 12.05 -25.35
CA ALA A 281 12.90 10.86 -24.64
C ALA A 281 11.77 10.14 -25.40
N GLU A 282 11.96 8.85 -25.69
CA GLU A 282 10.88 8.01 -26.21
C GLU A 282 9.64 8.09 -25.29
N PHE A 283 8.52 8.49 -25.89
CA PHE A 283 7.24 8.61 -25.18
C PHE A 283 6.75 7.22 -24.72
N GLY A 284 6.78 6.98 -23.41
CA GLY A 284 6.17 5.82 -22.79
C GLY A 284 6.94 5.30 -21.58
N ARG A 285 6.23 4.89 -20.52
CA ARG A 285 6.88 4.20 -19.40
C ARG A 285 7.33 2.81 -19.86
N ALA A 286 8.56 2.44 -19.55
CA ALA A 286 9.06 1.09 -19.79
C ALA A 286 8.09 0.06 -19.18
N ARG A 287 7.66 -0.92 -19.99
CA ARG A 287 6.76 -1.98 -19.53
C ARG A 287 7.53 -2.92 -18.60
N ILE A 288 7.29 -2.78 -17.30
CA ILE A 288 7.83 -3.67 -16.29
C ILE A 288 6.91 -4.88 -16.12
N VAL A 289 7.47 -6.08 -16.29
CA VAL A 289 6.85 -7.37 -16.02
C VAL A 289 7.26 -7.78 -14.61
N PRO A 290 6.31 -7.96 -13.67
CA PRO A 290 6.62 -8.31 -12.30
C PRO A 290 7.13 -9.76 -12.20
N LEU A 291 8.03 -10.02 -11.26
CA LEU A 291 8.21 -11.34 -10.68
C LEU A 291 7.22 -11.46 -9.52
N LEU A 292 6.10 -12.14 -9.77
CA LEU A 292 5.01 -12.29 -8.80
C LEU A 292 5.56 -12.76 -7.44
N GLY A 293 5.29 -11.99 -6.37
CA GLY A 293 5.71 -12.28 -4.99
C GLY A 293 7.14 -11.92 -4.61
N MET A 294 7.97 -11.41 -5.52
CA MET A 294 9.39 -11.18 -5.25
C MET A 294 9.75 -9.71 -4.99
N GLY A 295 8.81 -8.77 -5.15
CA GLY A 295 9.09 -7.34 -5.05
C GLY A 295 10.05 -6.82 -6.14
N LYS A 296 10.27 -7.59 -7.20
CA LYS A 296 11.12 -7.25 -8.35
C LYS A 296 10.32 -7.32 -9.64
N GLY A 297 10.72 -6.54 -10.63
CA GLY A 297 10.23 -6.66 -12.00
C GLY A 297 11.35 -6.38 -12.99
N PHE A 298 11.15 -6.83 -14.22
CA PHE A 298 12.09 -6.66 -15.33
C PHE A 298 11.43 -5.96 -16.50
N ARG A 299 12.22 -5.33 -17.37
CA ARG A 299 11.70 -4.93 -18.68
C ARG A 299 11.27 -6.17 -19.46
N ALA A 300 10.31 -6.05 -20.37
CA ALA A 300 9.84 -7.18 -21.17
C ALA A 300 10.99 -7.98 -21.82
N ASN A 301 11.94 -7.29 -22.45
CA ASN A 301 13.10 -7.93 -23.09
C ASN A 301 14.00 -8.66 -22.08
N ASP A 302 14.26 -8.07 -20.91
CA ASP A 302 15.03 -8.70 -19.83
C ASP A 302 14.32 -9.98 -19.33
N PHE A 303 12.99 -9.90 -19.18
CA PHE A 303 12.15 -11.03 -18.76
C PHE A 303 12.17 -12.16 -19.80
N GLU A 304 12.03 -11.84 -21.08
CA GLU A 304 12.11 -12.79 -22.19
C GLU A 304 13.49 -13.45 -22.28
N ALA A 305 14.57 -12.67 -22.10
CA ALA A 305 15.93 -13.21 -22.07
C ALA A 305 16.09 -14.23 -20.94
N LEU A 306 15.67 -13.91 -19.71
CA LEU A 306 15.68 -14.87 -18.60
C LEU A 306 14.81 -16.10 -18.88
N ALA A 307 13.64 -15.92 -19.48
CA ALA A 307 12.71 -17.01 -19.76
C ALA A 307 13.21 -17.97 -20.85
N SER A 308 14.12 -17.53 -21.72
CA SER A 308 14.77 -18.35 -22.74
C SER A 308 15.78 -19.35 -22.17
N ALA A 309 16.32 -19.10 -20.97
CA ALA A 309 17.25 -20.00 -20.31
C ALA A 309 16.57 -21.32 -19.89
N ARG A 310 17.35 -22.40 -19.77
CA ARG A 310 16.84 -23.70 -19.28
C ARG A 310 16.20 -23.53 -17.89
N GLY A 311 14.92 -23.87 -17.79
CA GLY A 311 14.14 -23.73 -16.54
C GLY A 311 13.59 -22.32 -16.28
N GLY A 312 13.95 -21.32 -17.10
CA GLY A 312 13.55 -19.92 -16.92
C GLY A 312 12.03 -19.72 -16.90
N ARG A 313 11.29 -20.33 -17.84
CA ARG A 313 9.81 -20.27 -17.87
C ARG A 313 9.18 -20.76 -16.57
N LYS A 314 9.63 -21.89 -16.04
CA LYS A 314 9.12 -22.46 -14.79
C LYS A 314 9.33 -21.47 -13.64
N LEU A 315 10.52 -20.89 -13.53
CA LEU A 315 10.86 -19.96 -12.45
C LEU A 315 10.18 -18.59 -12.59
N LEU A 316 9.91 -18.11 -13.80
CA LEU A 316 9.39 -16.74 -13.99
C LEU A 316 7.87 -16.69 -14.05
N LEU A 317 7.23 -17.73 -14.60
CA LEU A 317 5.78 -17.80 -14.81
C LEU A 317 5.02 -18.45 -13.64
N GLN A 318 5.73 -18.98 -12.64
CA GLN A 318 5.11 -19.59 -11.47
C GLN A 318 5.47 -18.82 -10.20
N SER A 319 4.48 -18.61 -9.34
CA SER A 319 4.61 -18.22 -7.95
C SER A 319 3.81 -19.20 -7.09
N GLU A 320 3.91 -19.06 -5.77
CA GLU A 320 3.13 -19.87 -4.83
C GLU A 320 1.62 -19.80 -5.12
N TYR A 321 1.14 -18.63 -5.54
CA TYR A 321 -0.29 -18.36 -5.67
C TYR A 321 -0.81 -18.32 -7.11
N VAL A 322 0.06 -18.15 -8.10
CA VAL A 322 -0.31 -17.92 -9.51
C VAL A 322 0.66 -18.63 -10.43
N SER A 323 0.11 -19.38 -11.39
CA SER A 323 0.84 -19.96 -12.51
C SER A 323 0.32 -19.38 -13.82
N VAL A 324 1.22 -18.88 -14.66
CA VAL A 324 0.91 -18.23 -15.93
C VAL A 324 1.27 -19.16 -17.10
N PRO A 325 0.36 -19.42 -18.05
CA PRO A 325 0.60 -20.40 -19.12
C PRO A 325 1.76 -20.06 -20.07
N SER A 326 1.99 -18.77 -20.35
CA SER A 326 3.00 -18.34 -21.33
C SER A 326 3.61 -16.99 -20.98
N ILE A 327 4.74 -16.69 -21.62
CA ILE A 327 5.42 -15.38 -21.51
C ILE A 327 4.53 -14.27 -22.08
N GLN A 328 3.87 -14.53 -23.22
CA GLN A 328 2.99 -13.56 -23.85
C GLN A 328 1.82 -13.20 -22.93
N GLU A 329 1.22 -14.21 -22.29
CA GLU A 329 0.15 -14.03 -21.32
C GLU A 329 0.63 -13.19 -20.13
N MET A 330 1.82 -13.47 -19.61
CA MET A 330 2.42 -12.70 -18.53
C MET A 330 2.65 -11.24 -18.90
N ILE A 331 3.12 -10.94 -20.12
CA ILE A 331 3.40 -9.57 -20.57
C ILE A 331 2.11 -8.78 -20.80
N THR A 332 1.13 -9.40 -21.46
CA THR A 332 -0.16 -8.78 -21.80
C THR A 332 -1.00 -8.57 -20.54
N ASN A 333 -1.15 -9.60 -19.71
CA ASN A 333 -2.05 -9.63 -18.56
C ASN A 333 -1.33 -9.43 -17.20
N ARG A 334 -0.13 -8.85 -17.20
CA ARG A 334 0.70 -8.63 -15.98
C ARG A 334 -0.05 -8.01 -14.80
N ARG A 335 -0.97 -7.07 -15.05
CA ARG A 335 -1.73 -6.40 -13.98
C ARG A 335 -2.72 -7.38 -13.35
N GLN A 336 -3.46 -8.11 -14.16
CA GLN A 336 -4.35 -9.16 -13.69
C GLN A 336 -3.59 -10.23 -12.91
N MET A 337 -2.45 -10.72 -13.43
CA MET A 337 -1.64 -11.72 -12.74
C MET A 337 -1.11 -11.21 -11.40
N GLN A 338 -0.70 -9.93 -11.34
CA GLN A 338 -0.30 -9.29 -10.09
C GLN A 338 -1.47 -9.14 -9.12
N ALA A 339 -2.65 -8.74 -9.59
CA ALA A 339 -3.82 -8.54 -8.76
C ALA A 339 -4.28 -9.87 -8.12
N ILE A 340 -4.34 -10.94 -8.92
CA ILE A 340 -4.66 -12.30 -8.44
C ILE A 340 -3.63 -12.73 -7.39
N HIS A 341 -2.35 -12.47 -7.63
CA HIS A 341 -1.29 -12.79 -6.67
C HIS A 341 -1.48 -12.04 -5.34
N LEU A 342 -1.74 -10.74 -5.37
CA LEU A 342 -1.95 -9.92 -4.17
C LEU A 342 -3.15 -10.40 -3.34
N VAL A 343 -4.28 -10.70 -3.99
CA VAL A 343 -5.48 -11.23 -3.31
C VAL A 343 -5.18 -12.57 -2.65
N ARG A 344 -4.62 -13.52 -3.41
CA ARG A 344 -4.35 -14.87 -2.90
C ARG A 344 -3.29 -14.89 -1.81
N SER A 345 -2.27 -14.04 -1.90
CA SER A 345 -1.25 -13.89 -0.85
C SER A 345 -1.86 -13.42 0.46
N GLN A 346 -2.75 -12.43 0.39
CA GLN A 346 -3.43 -11.91 1.56
C GLN A 346 -4.45 -12.90 2.14
N ASP A 347 -5.22 -13.59 1.29
CA ASP A 347 -6.13 -14.66 1.71
C ASP A 347 -5.37 -15.77 2.46
N ALA A 348 -4.24 -16.22 1.92
CA ALA A 348 -3.41 -17.24 2.54
C ALA A 348 -2.91 -16.81 3.94
N LEU A 349 -2.49 -15.55 4.10
CA LEU A 349 -2.05 -15.02 5.39
C LEU A 349 -3.21 -14.85 6.39
N GLN A 350 -4.39 -14.44 5.91
CA GLN A 350 -5.58 -14.24 6.73
C GLN A 350 -6.11 -15.53 7.35
N GLU A 351 -5.93 -16.67 6.67
CA GLU A 351 -6.31 -18.00 7.16
C GLU A 351 -5.40 -18.51 8.29
N VAL A 352 -4.27 -17.86 8.56
CA VAL A 352 -3.35 -18.26 9.63
C VAL A 352 -3.73 -17.53 10.94
N PRO A 353 -3.78 -18.24 12.09
CA PRO A 353 -3.95 -17.61 13.40
C PRO A 353 -2.89 -16.55 13.68
N ASP A 354 -3.27 -15.45 14.33
CA ASP A 354 -2.41 -14.27 14.50
C ASP A 354 -1.03 -14.63 15.07
N LEU A 355 -1.01 -15.47 16.12
CA LEU A 355 0.22 -15.92 16.79
C LEU A 355 1.17 -16.68 15.87
N ASN A 356 0.65 -17.37 14.85
CA ASN A 356 1.42 -18.21 13.96
C ASN A 356 1.75 -17.54 12.61
N ARG A 357 1.18 -16.36 12.31
CA ARG A 357 1.35 -15.67 11.02
C ARG A 357 2.80 -15.41 10.66
N ALA A 358 3.60 -14.89 11.59
CA ALA A 358 5.01 -14.58 11.32
C ALA A 358 5.82 -15.84 10.97
N GLY A 359 5.68 -16.91 11.75
CA GLY A 359 6.36 -18.18 11.48
C GLY A 359 5.89 -18.85 10.17
N HIS A 360 4.58 -18.77 9.87
CA HIS A 360 4.04 -19.23 8.59
C HIS A 360 4.60 -18.44 7.42
N PHE A 361 4.59 -17.11 7.49
CA PHE A 361 5.12 -16.22 6.46
C PHE A 361 6.60 -16.49 6.18
N LEU A 362 7.41 -16.66 7.23
CA LEU A 362 8.83 -16.99 7.10
C LEU A 362 9.03 -18.34 6.39
N SER A 363 8.39 -19.40 6.91
CA SER A 363 8.60 -20.78 6.42
C SER A 363 7.99 -21.07 5.05
N LYS A 364 6.93 -20.36 4.65
CA LYS A 364 6.24 -20.55 3.38
C LYS A 364 6.65 -19.50 2.36
N THR A 365 6.29 -18.24 2.62
CA THR A 365 6.46 -17.15 1.66
C THR A 365 7.91 -16.77 1.49
N VAL A 366 8.61 -16.44 2.57
CA VAL A 366 10.01 -15.95 2.51
C VAL A 366 10.94 -17.06 2.01
N SER A 367 10.86 -18.27 2.56
CA SER A 367 11.69 -19.39 2.09
C SER A 367 11.45 -19.74 0.62
N SER A 368 10.21 -19.67 0.13
CA SER A 368 9.92 -19.88 -1.29
C SER A 368 10.52 -18.79 -2.17
N VAL A 369 10.36 -17.52 -1.77
CA VAL A 369 10.90 -16.37 -2.51
C VAL A 369 12.43 -16.39 -2.53
N GLU A 370 13.08 -16.74 -1.42
CA GLU A 370 14.52 -16.87 -1.33
C GLU A 370 15.04 -17.96 -2.26
N ARG A 371 14.47 -19.18 -2.19
CA ARG A 371 14.84 -20.29 -3.07
C ARG A 371 14.70 -19.91 -4.53
N ARG A 372 13.56 -19.30 -4.89
CA ARG A 372 13.28 -18.89 -6.26
C ARG A 372 14.22 -17.78 -6.73
N ALA A 373 14.56 -16.81 -5.88
CA ALA A 373 15.53 -15.77 -6.21
C ALA A 373 16.91 -16.37 -6.48
N LYS A 374 17.34 -17.32 -5.65
CA LYS A 374 18.58 -18.08 -5.82
C LYS A 374 18.58 -18.85 -7.14
N ASP A 375 17.52 -19.58 -7.45
CA ASP A 375 17.41 -20.35 -8.71
C ASP A 375 17.44 -19.44 -9.94
N ILE A 376 16.73 -18.29 -9.91
CA ILE A 376 16.76 -17.29 -10.97
C ILE A 376 18.17 -16.71 -11.17
N SER A 377 18.94 -16.54 -10.09
CA SER A 377 20.32 -16.04 -10.17
C SER A 377 21.28 -17.00 -10.89
N PHE A 378 20.93 -18.28 -10.99
CA PHE A 378 21.70 -19.30 -11.72
C PHE A 378 21.26 -19.50 -13.17
N LEU A 379 20.24 -18.78 -13.64
CA LEU A 379 19.83 -18.83 -15.04
C LEU A 379 20.97 -18.34 -15.95
N LYS A 380 21.15 -19.03 -17.07
CA LYS A 380 22.16 -18.72 -18.09
C LYS A 380 21.48 -18.49 -19.44
N PRO A 381 20.93 -17.28 -19.70
CA PRO A 381 20.42 -16.91 -21.02
C PRO A 381 21.53 -16.97 -22.08
N SER A 382 21.15 -17.25 -23.33
CA SER A 382 22.09 -17.23 -24.46
C SER A 382 22.50 -15.79 -24.80
N GLU A 383 23.80 -15.56 -25.03
CA GLU A 383 24.33 -14.28 -25.51
C GLU A 383 23.70 -13.87 -26.85
N ALA A 384 23.49 -14.82 -27.76
CA ALA A 384 22.85 -14.57 -29.04
C ALA A 384 21.42 -14.05 -28.87
N GLN A 385 20.66 -14.65 -27.95
CA GLN A 385 19.30 -14.22 -27.64
C GLN A 385 19.27 -12.86 -26.94
N ALA A 386 20.17 -12.63 -25.98
CA ALA A 386 20.27 -11.34 -25.29
C ALA A 386 20.62 -10.21 -26.27
N LYS A 387 21.55 -10.46 -27.22
CA LYS A 387 21.89 -9.50 -28.28
C LYS A 387 20.69 -9.23 -29.20
N ALA A 388 19.95 -10.25 -29.59
CA ALA A 388 18.73 -10.10 -30.39
C ALA A 388 17.65 -9.25 -29.69
N LEU A 389 17.52 -9.40 -28.37
CA LEU A 389 16.59 -8.65 -27.54
C LEU A 389 17.13 -7.28 -27.06
N LYS A 390 18.34 -6.89 -27.47
CA LYS A 390 19.03 -5.66 -27.03
C LYS A 390 19.17 -5.57 -25.51
N VAL A 391 19.46 -6.70 -24.86
CA VAL A 391 19.62 -6.83 -23.42
C VAL A 391 21.10 -6.81 -23.06
N ASP A 392 21.47 -5.96 -22.10
CA ASP A 392 22.76 -6.03 -21.42
C ASP A 392 22.75 -7.24 -20.47
N LEU A 393 23.31 -8.35 -20.94
CA LEU A 393 23.29 -9.62 -20.22
C LEU A 393 24.10 -9.57 -18.92
N GLU A 394 25.24 -8.90 -18.91
CA GLU A 394 26.09 -8.79 -17.72
C GLU A 394 25.37 -8.05 -16.61
N SER A 395 24.78 -6.89 -16.94
CA SER A 395 23.99 -6.10 -16.00
C SER A 395 22.74 -6.85 -15.54
N LEU A 396 22.07 -7.59 -16.41
CA LEU A 396 20.93 -8.44 -16.04
C LEU A 396 21.32 -9.52 -15.02
N LEU A 397 22.39 -10.28 -15.28
CA LEU A 397 22.87 -11.34 -14.39
C LEU A 397 23.44 -10.81 -13.07
N ARG A 398 24.01 -9.60 -13.07
CA ARG A 398 24.39 -8.92 -11.83
C ARG A 398 23.15 -8.59 -10.99
N ARG A 399 22.12 -7.98 -11.60
CA ARG A 399 20.88 -7.60 -10.89
C ARG A 399 20.11 -8.79 -10.32
N THR A 400 20.15 -9.96 -10.94
CA THR A 400 19.53 -11.19 -10.38
C THR A 400 20.30 -11.72 -9.19
N ARG A 401 21.64 -11.74 -9.25
CA ARG A 401 22.51 -12.15 -8.13
C ARG A 401 22.40 -11.20 -6.93
N ASP A 402 22.43 -9.89 -7.18
CA ASP A 402 22.30 -8.88 -6.12
C ASP A 402 20.94 -9.00 -5.41
N HIS A 403 19.88 -9.27 -6.18
CA HIS A 403 18.56 -9.50 -5.62
C HIS A 403 18.50 -10.77 -4.77
N ALA A 404 19.03 -11.90 -5.27
CA ALA A 404 19.08 -13.14 -4.49
C ALA A 404 19.85 -12.97 -3.18
N SER A 405 21.00 -12.28 -3.23
CA SER A 405 21.78 -11.95 -2.02
C SER A 405 20.98 -11.07 -1.04
N THR A 406 20.24 -10.10 -1.57
CA THR A 406 19.43 -9.19 -0.74
C THR A 406 18.26 -9.93 -0.08
N VAL A 407 17.56 -10.79 -0.81
CA VAL A 407 16.44 -11.59 -0.29
C VAL A 407 16.90 -12.55 0.81
N GLY A 408 18.03 -13.25 0.63
CA GLY A 408 18.59 -14.11 1.68
C GLY A 408 18.89 -13.33 2.97
N LYS A 409 19.52 -12.16 2.86
CA LYS A 409 19.77 -11.29 4.03
C LYS A 409 18.47 -10.78 4.67
N VAL A 410 17.43 -10.54 3.88
CA VAL A 410 16.10 -10.16 4.39
C VAL A 410 15.47 -11.31 5.16
N ALA A 411 15.56 -12.54 4.67
CA ALA A 411 15.11 -13.73 5.38
C ALA A 411 15.78 -13.85 6.74
N ASP A 412 17.12 -13.83 6.78
CA ASP A 412 17.90 -13.86 8.02
C ASP A 412 17.49 -12.74 9.01
N ALA A 413 17.22 -11.54 8.49
CA ALA A 413 16.86 -10.39 9.31
C ALA A 413 15.45 -10.53 9.91
N LEU A 414 14.51 -11.11 9.17
CA LEU A 414 13.15 -11.37 9.65
C LEU A 414 13.10 -12.55 10.62
N GLU A 415 13.87 -13.61 10.40
CA GLU A 415 14.00 -14.73 11.33
C GLU A 415 14.53 -14.27 12.68
N LYS A 416 15.65 -13.52 12.68
CA LYS A 416 16.19 -12.91 13.91
C LYS A 416 15.18 -11.99 14.59
N LEU A 417 14.44 -11.20 13.83
CA LEU A 417 13.41 -10.33 14.39
C LEU A 417 12.26 -11.15 15.01
N HIS A 418 11.89 -12.27 14.41
CA HIS A 418 10.85 -13.15 14.95
C HIS A 418 11.29 -13.77 16.29
N GLU A 419 12.52 -14.25 16.39
CA GLU A 419 13.12 -14.75 17.63
C GLU A 419 13.17 -13.66 18.71
N GLU A 420 13.63 -12.45 18.36
CA GLU A 420 13.74 -11.31 19.29
C GLU A 420 12.39 -10.85 19.86
N ARG A 421 11.31 -10.96 19.06
CA ARG A 421 9.97 -10.48 19.43
C ARG A 421 9.23 -11.42 20.36
N GLY A 422 9.50 -12.72 20.28
CA GLY A 422 8.73 -13.74 20.98
C GLY A 422 7.25 -13.81 20.55
N ALA A 423 6.52 -14.81 21.08
CA ALA A 423 5.13 -15.08 20.72
C ALA A 423 4.15 -14.00 21.22
N ASP A 424 4.45 -13.36 22.34
CA ASP A 424 3.56 -12.44 23.07
C ASP A 424 3.73 -10.97 22.67
N SER A 425 4.44 -10.70 21.58
CA SER A 425 4.62 -9.34 21.07
C SER A 425 3.27 -8.66 20.79
N ALA A 426 3.15 -7.40 21.21
CA ALA A 426 1.97 -6.58 20.95
C ALA A 426 1.66 -6.50 19.44
N ARG A 427 0.36 -6.45 19.11
CA ARG A 427 -0.16 -6.45 17.74
C ARG A 427 -1.00 -5.21 17.46
N ALA A 428 -1.01 -4.79 16.20
CA ALA A 428 -1.86 -3.73 15.71
C ALA A 428 -3.33 -4.13 15.88
N ARG A 429 -4.19 -3.13 16.13
CA ARG A 429 -5.63 -3.38 16.28
C ARG A 429 -6.26 -3.80 14.96
N ALA A 430 -7.29 -4.62 15.02
CA ALA A 430 -8.08 -4.97 13.84
C ALA A 430 -8.69 -3.72 13.20
N CYS A 431 -8.70 -3.62 11.86
CA CYS A 431 -9.55 -2.65 11.18
C CYS A 431 -11.01 -3.07 11.39
N ASP A 432 -11.83 -2.28 12.08
CA ASP A 432 -13.26 -2.61 12.22
C ASP A 432 -13.96 -2.55 10.86
N PHE A 433 -14.55 -3.66 10.43
CA PHE A 433 -15.18 -3.83 9.12
C PHE A 433 -16.59 -3.23 9.11
N ASN A 434 -16.92 -2.43 8.10
CA ASN A 434 -18.29 -1.94 7.82
C ASN A 434 -19.02 -2.85 6.82
N VAL A 435 -18.68 -4.15 6.79
CA VAL A 435 -19.37 -5.14 5.98
C VAL A 435 -19.80 -6.25 6.93
N PRO A 436 -21.09 -6.65 6.96
CA PRO A 436 -21.50 -7.84 7.68
C PRO A 436 -20.77 -9.05 7.08
N GLN A 437 -19.63 -9.41 7.66
CA GLN A 437 -18.80 -10.55 7.26
C GLN A 437 -19.43 -11.91 7.66
N ALA A 438 -20.76 -11.99 7.68
CA ALA A 438 -21.49 -13.15 8.18
C ALA A 438 -22.63 -13.65 7.27
N SER A 439 -22.94 -13.00 6.14
CA SER A 439 -24.07 -13.40 5.28
C SER A 439 -23.70 -13.98 3.90
N GLN A 440 -22.41 -14.19 3.57
CA GLN A 440 -22.02 -14.79 2.27
C GLN A 440 -20.87 -15.81 2.31
N ARG A 441 -20.36 -16.20 3.47
CA ARG A 441 -19.61 -17.47 3.57
C ARG A 441 -20.62 -18.55 3.91
N GLY A 442 -21.00 -19.31 2.88
CA GLY A 442 -21.84 -20.49 2.99
C GLY A 442 -21.16 -21.62 3.76
N ASP A 443 -20.92 -21.43 5.04
CA ASP A 443 -20.76 -22.52 6.00
C ASP A 443 -22.17 -23.00 6.38
N GLN A 444 -22.80 -23.66 5.42
CA GLN A 444 -23.73 -24.74 5.68
C GLN A 444 -23.19 -25.98 4.98
N ARG A 445 -22.25 -26.66 5.63
CA ARG A 445 -22.26 -28.10 5.92
C ARG A 445 -20.92 -28.55 6.50
#